data_AF-A0A7X6YWB2-F1
#
_entry.id   AF-A0A7X6YWB2-F1
#
_cell.length_a   1.000
_cell.length_b   1.000
_cell.length_c   1.000
_cell.angle_alpha   90.00
_cell.angle_beta   90.00
_cell.angle_gamma   90.00
#
_symmetry.space_group_name_H-M   'P 1'
#
loop_
_entity.id
_entity.type
_entity.pdbx_description
1 polymer ?
#
loop_
_entity_poly.entity_id
_entity_poly.type
_entity_poly.pdbx_seq_one_letter_code
_entity_poly.pdbx_strand_id
1 'polypeptide(L)'
;MSTGMTITRTIHFTERRGRRKVLSQGPAPAPAAQPCGRVPRLARLMAMAIRMDGLVRGGEVADYADLARLGHVSRARVTQIMNLLQLAPDIQEALL
;
A
#
# COMPACT_ATOMS: atom_id res chain seq x y z
N MET A 1 35.38 0.38 -42.11
CA MET A 1 35.18 -0.33 -40.83
C MET A 1 34.89 0.72 -39.77
N SER A 2 33.63 0.91 -39.40
CA SER A 2 33.25 1.89 -38.38
C SER A 2 33.53 1.31 -37.00
N THR A 3 34.57 1.84 -36.36
CA THR A 3 34.98 1.52 -35.00
C THR A 3 33.84 1.88 -34.04
N GLY A 4 33.28 0.88 -33.36
CA GLY A 4 32.21 1.09 -32.39
C GLY A 4 32.71 1.90 -31.19
N MET A 5 32.16 3.09 -30.97
CA MET A 5 32.45 3.89 -29.78
C MET A 5 31.59 3.39 -28.61
N THR A 6 32.23 2.82 -27.59
CA THR A 6 31.56 2.39 -26.36
C THR A 6 31.58 3.52 -25.33
N ILE A 7 30.41 3.97 -24.89
CA ILE A 7 30.28 5.02 -23.86
C ILE A 7 29.78 4.38 -22.56
N THR A 8 30.57 4.48 -21.49
CA THR A 8 30.16 4.09 -20.14
C THR A 8 29.57 5.31 -19.43
N ARG A 9 28.30 5.23 -19.02
CA ARG A 9 27.62 6.31 -18.29
C ARG A 9 26.71 5.72 -17.21
N THR A 10 26.70 6.38 -16.06
CA THR A 10 25.73 6.09 -15.00
C THR A 10 24.37 6.62 -15.40
N ILE A 11 23.43 5.70 -15.56
CA ILE A 11 22.02 5.97 -15.86
C ILE A 11 21.16 5.37 -14.75
N HIS A 12 20.00 5.97 -14.51
CA HIS A 12 18.97 5.37 -13.67
C HIS A 12 17.63 5.37 -14.39
N PHE A 13 16.78 4.41 -14.05
CA PHE A 13 15.42 4.33 -14.56
C PHE A 13 14.48 4.92 -13.53
N THR A 14 13.66 5.88 -13.93
CA THR A 14 12.56 6.39 -13.09
C THR A 14 11.26 5.71 -13.50
N GLU A 15 10.50 5.23 -12.53
CA GLU A 15 9.16 4.66 -12.74
C GLU A 15 8.17 5.36 -11.80
N ARG A 16 7.08 5.89 -12.36
CA ARG A 16 5.85 6.14 -11.59
C ARG A 16 4.94 4.93 -11.80
N ARG A 17 4.32 4.43 -10.72
CA ARG A 17 3.42 3.26 -10.73
C ARG A 17 2.54 3.24 -11.99
N GLY A 18 2.78 2.24 -12.87
CA GLY A 18 1.99 2.03 -14.09
C GLY A 18 2.38 2.87 -15.31
N ARG A 19 3.50 3.60 -15.31
CA ARG A 19 4.01 4.34 -16.48
C ARG A 19 5.25 3.68 -17.07
N ARG A 20 5.48 3.94 -18.36
CA ARG A 20 6.67 3.52 -19.12
C ARG A 20 7.95 3.96 -18.40
N LYS A 21 8.92 3.06 -18.28
CA LYS A 21 10.25 3.37 -17.72
C LYS A 21 10.89 4.50 -18.52
N VAL A 22 11.29 5.57 -17.83
CA VAL A 22 12.01 6.69 -18.43
C VAL A 22 13.47 6.59 -18.02
N LEU A 23 14.35 6.65 -19.02
CA LEU A 23 15.80 6.70 -18.81
C LEU A 23 16.20 8.12 -18.39
N SER A 24 16.83 8.24 -17.24
CA SER A 24 17.35 9.50 -16.71
C SER A 24 18.86 9.38 -16.50
N GLN A 25 19.61 10.43 -16.86
CA GLN A 25 21.07 10.44 -16.69
C GLN A 25 21.45 10.77 -15.24
N GLY A 26 22.53 10.17 -14.74
CA GLY A 26 23.05 10.40 -13.39
C GLY A 26 22.67 9.31 -12.38
N PRO A 27 23.16 9.40 -11.12
CA PRO A 27 22.79 8.47 -10.05
C PRO A 27 21.31 8.60 -9.69
N ALA A 28 20.71 7.51 -9.22
CA ALA A 28 19.31 7.53 -8.77
C ALA A 28 19.15 8.51 -7.60
N PRO A 29 18.13 9.38 -7.60
CA PRO A 29 17.85 10.23 -6.44
C PRO A 29 17.60 9.34 -5.22
N ALA A 30 18.12 9.77 -4.06
CA ALA A 30 17.84 9.10 -2.81
C ALA A 30 16.31 8.96 -2.65
N PRO A 31 15.80 7.82 -2.10
CA PRO A 31 14.38 7.66 -1.85
C PRO A 31 13.88 8.90 -1.12
N ALA A 32 12.94 9.62 -1.73
CA ALA A 32 12.35 10.77 -1.07
C ALA A 32 11.84 10.28 0.28
N ALA A 33 12.32 10.90 1.36
CA ALA A 33 11.77 10.69 2.69
C ALA A 33 10.25 10.78 2.56
N GLN A 34 9.53 9.76 3.06
CA GLN A 34 8.07 9.76 2.97
C GLN A 34 7.59 11.10 3.51
N PRO A 35 6.74 11.84 2.78
CA PRO A 35 6.34 13.18 3.20
C PRO A 35 5.81 13.11 4.62
N CYS A 36 6.50 13.83 5.51
CA CYS A 36 6.21 13.88 6.94
C CYS A 36 4.72 14.23 7.10
N GLY A 37 3.90 13.26 7.54
CA GLY A 37 2.46 13.43 7.74
C GLY A 37 1.52 12.57 6.89
N ARG A 38 2.01 11.79 5.90
CA ARG A 38 1.13 10.86 5.18
C ARG A 38 1.02 9.52 5.91
N VAL A 39 -0.13 9.28 6.54
CA VAL A 39 -0.45 7.98 7.15
C VAL A 39 -0.29 6.86 6.10
N PRO A 40 0.47 5.78 6.38
CA PRO A 40 0.62 4.66 5.47
C PRO A 40 -0.74 4.06 5.08
N ARG A 41 -0.85 3.51 3.86
CA ARG A 41 -2.11 2.87 3.44
C ARG A 41 -2.49 1.72 4.36
N LEU A 42 -1.50 0.97 4.83
CA LEU A 42 -1.73 -0.21 5.66
C LEU A 42 -2.24 0.17 7.05
N ALA A 43 -1.68 1.22 7.66
CA ALA A 43 -2.19 1.83 8.90
C ALA A 43 -3.67 2.19 8.80
N ARG A 44 -4.09 2.85 7.71
CA ARG A 44 -5.51 3.18 7.49
C ARG A 44 -6.39 1.94 7.35
N LEU A 45 -5.89 0.87 6.73
CA LEU A 45 -6.65 -0.38 6.61
C LEU A 45 -6.74 -1.11 7.96
N MET A 46 -5.68 -1.06 8.78
CA MET A 46 -5.70 -1.61 10.14
C MET A 46 -6.74 -0.88 11.00
N ALA A 47 -6.72 0.45 11.00
CA ALA A 47 -7.74 1.26 11.68
C ALA A 47 -9.16 0.97 11.17
N MET A 48 -9.31 0.77 9.86
CA MET A 48 -10.59 0.38 9.26
C MET A 48 -11.06 -1.00 9.74
N ALA A 49 -10.15 -1.97 9.87
CA ALA A 49 -10.45 -3.30 10.39
C ALA A 49 -10.92 -3.25 11.84
N ILE A 50 -10.23 -2.47 12.70
CA ILE A 50 -10.63 -2.27 14.11
C ILE A 50 -12.04 -1.67 14.20
N ARG A 51 -12.33 -0.64 13.39
CA ARG A 51 -13.67 -0.04 13.35
C ARG A 51 -14.74 -1.03 12.89
N MET A 52 -14.47 -1.82 11.85
CA MET A 52 -15.40 -2.82 11.34
C MET A 52 -15.70 -3.91 12.38
N ASP A 53 -14.68 -4.39 13.10
CA ASP A 53 -14.86 -5.35 14.19
C ASP A 53 -15.74 -4.79 15.30
N GLY A 54 -15.52 -3.51 15.69
CA GLY A 54 -16.37 -2.81 16.64
C GLY A 54 -17.84 -2.75 16.21
N LEU A 55 -18.12 -2.41 14.94
CA LEU A 55 -19.48 -2.34 14.41
C LEU A 55 -20.19 -3.70 14.44
N VAL A 56 -19.47 -4.79 14.12
CA VAL A 56 -20.03 -6.14 14.13
C VAL A 56 -20.25 -6.65 15.55
N ARG A 57 -19.27 -6.46 16.45
CA ARG A 57 -19.40 -6.82 17.87
C ARG A 57 -20.48 -6.03 18.59
N GLY A 58 -20.67 -4.77 18.22
CA GLY A 58 -21.73 -3.90 18.74
C GLY A 58 -23.12 -4.21 18.18
N GLY A 59 -23.23 -5.06 17.16
CA GLY A 59 -24.50 -5.38 16.50
C GLY A 59 -25.06 -4.27 15.61
N GLU A 60 -24.29 -3.20 15.38
CA GLU A 60 -24.66 -2.11 14.45
C GLU A 60 -24.67 -2.60 13.00
N VAL A 61 -23.85 -3.61 12.69
CA VAL A 61 -23.81 -4.30 11.40
C VAL A 61 -23.88 -5.80 11.65
N ALA A 62 -24.79 -6.50 10.95
CA ALA A 62 -25.08 -7.90 11.27
C ALA A 62 -23.93 -8.85 10.92
N ASP A 63 -23.26 -8.63 9.78
CA ASP A 63 -22.16 -9.49 9.33
C ASP A 63 -21.20 -8.80 8.34
N TYR A 64 -20.17 -9.55 7.91
CA TYR A 64 -19.19 -9.06 6.94
C TYR A 64 -19.75 -8.88 5.52
N ALA A 65 -20.87 -9.53 5.19
CA ALA A 65 -21.55 -9.30 3.92
C ALA A 65 -22.29 -7.96 3.92
N ASP A 66 -22.88 -7.55 5.04
CA ASP A 66 -23.44 -6.22 5.23
C ASP A 66 -22.37 -5.13 5.22
N LEU A 67 -21.21 -5.36 5.84
CA LEU A 67 -20.06 -4.45 5.70
C LEU A 67 -19.64 -4.26 4.25
N ALA A 68 -19.62 -5.35 3.47
CA ALA A 68 -19.27 -5.29 2.05
C ALA A 68 -20.27 -4.47 1.24
N ARG A 69 -21.58 -4.66 1.50
CA ARG A 69 -22.67 -3.88 0.90
C ARG A 69 -22.56 -2.40 1.24
N LEU A 70 -22.42 -2.08 2.52
CA LEU A 70 -22.31 -0.70 3.02
C LEU A 70 -21.05 0.02 2.51
N GLY A 71 -19.94 -0.71 2.42
CA GLY A 71 -18.66 -0.19 1.93
C GLY A 71 -18.53 -0.16 0.41
N HIS A 72 -19.53 -0.62 -0.34
CA HIS A 72 -19.49 -0.78 -1.80
C HIS A 72 -18.23 -1.53 -2.29
N VAL A 73 -17.83 -2.56 -1.55
CA VAL A 73 -16.67 -3.40 -1.86
C VAL A 73 -17.07 -4.87 -1.94
N SER A 74 -16.23 -5.69 -2.57
CA SER A 74 -16.46 -7.13 -2.57
C SER A 74 -16.30 -7.72 -1.16
N ARG A 75 -16.99 -8.83 -0.88
CA ARG A 75 -16.80 -9.60 0.37
C ARG A 75 -15.33 -9.99 0.57
N ALA A 76 -14.66 -10.42 -0.51
CA ALA A 76 -13.25 -10.77 -0.48
C ALA A 76 -12.36 -9.58 -0.02
N ARG A 77 -12.73 -8.35 -0.40
CA ARG A 77 -12.01 -7.16 0.06
C ARG A 77 -12.20 -6.91 1.55
N VAL A 78 -13.40 -7.11 2.08
CA VAL A 78 -13.65 -7.06 3.54
C VAL A 78 -12.83 -8.12 4.25
N THR A 79 -12.85 -9.37 3.78
CA THR A 79 -12.03 -10.45 4.36
C THR A 79 -10.54 -10.10 4.40
N GLN A 80 -9.99 -9.54 3.32
CA GLN A 80 -8.59 -9.09 3.30
C GLN A 80 -8.29 -8.03 4.36
N ILE A 81 -9.23 -7.12 4.61
CA ILE A 81 -9.08 -6.09 5.63
C ILE A 81 -9.18 -6.71 7.03
N MET A 82 -10.17 -7.57 7.26
CA MET A 82 -10.37 -8.22 8.56
C MET A 82 -9.23 -9.16 8.94
N ASN A 83 -8.54 -9.76 7.96
CA ASN A 83 -7.36 -10.60 8.22
C ASN A 83 -6.20 -9.81 8.88
N LEU A 84 -6.18 -8.48 8.82
CA LEU A 84 -5.19 -7.68 9.54
C LEU A 84 -5.32 -7.83 11.06
N LEU A 85 -6.52 -8.13 11.57
CA LEU A 85 -6.75 -8.39 13.00
C LEU A 85 -6.20 -9.75 13.48
N GLN A 86 -5.79 -10.61 12.55
CA GLN A 86 -5.18 -11.92 12.85
C GLN A 86 -3.65 -11.84 12.93
N LEU A 87 -3.06 -10.66 12.70
CA LEU A 87 -1.64 -10.44 12.90
C LEU A 87 -1.31 -10.46 14.40
N ALA A 88 -0.07 -10.79 14.74
CA ALA A 88 0.40 -10.69 16.12
C ALA A 88 0.33 -9.22 16.61
N PRO A 89 0.08 -8.98 17.91
CA PRO A 89 -0.14 -7.63 18.44
C PRO A 89 1.00 -6.64 18.14
N ASP A 90 2.24 -7.09 18.26
CA ASP A 90 3.44 -6.32 17.93
C ASP A 90 3.48 -5.88 16.46
N ILE A 91 3.02 -6.74 15.54
CA ILE A 91 2.89 -6.40 14.12
C ILE A 91 1.76 -5.38 13.92
N GLN A 92 0.63 -5.54 14.61
CA GLN A 92 -0.48 -4.58 14.52
C GLN A 92 -0.06 -3.19 15.00
N GLU A 93 0.68 -3.12 16.10
CA GLU A 93 1.24 -1.87 16.63
C GLU A 93 2.25 -1.24 15.66
N ALA A 94 3.13 -2.03 15.04
CA ALA A 94 4.06 -1.50 14.04
C ALA A 94 3.39 -0.95 12.77
N LEU A 95 2.12 -1.31 12.53
CA LEU A 95 1.33 -0.78 11.42
C LEU A 95 0.63 0.53 11.75
N LEU A 96 0.44 0.88 13.02
CA LEU A 96 -0.29 2.07 13.49
C LEU A 96 0.69 3.19 13.87
#